data_AF-A0A9Q1LUU2-F1
#
_entry.id   AF-A0A9Q1LUU2-F1
#
_cell.length_a   1.000
_cell.length_b   1.000
_cell.length_c   1.000
_cell.angle_alpha   90.00
_cell.angle_beta   90.00
_cell.angle_gamma   90.00
#
_symmetry.space_group_name_H-M   'P 1'
#
loop_
_entity.id
_entity.type
_entity.pdbx_description
1 polymer ?
#
loop_
_entity_poly.entity_id
_entity_poly.type
_entity_poly.pdbx_seq_one_letter_code
_entity_poly.pdbx_strand_id
1 'polypeptide(L)'
;MKNPTTTDDQFVMEFPIINEHFIGLKNKFGYQQLVDSEAFSNYIAKNLSGGFAKFGGLAKLHFEETQVEMSKDDKEEEDLIKVEYHIFPKNTFCSGAAFVPKLEGVDEDDGWIVAFTHNEDTNESQES
;
A
#
# COMPACT_ATOMS: atom_id res chain seq x y z
N MET A 1 5.52 23.00 -1.43
CA MET A 1 6.20 21.70 -1.62
C MET A 1 6.78 21.30 -0.28
N LYS A 2 6.22 20.28 0.37
CA LYS A 2 6.79 19.69 1.59
C LYS A 2 7.55 18.43 1.17
N ASN A 3 8.79 18.30 1.62
CA ASN A 3 9.60 17.10 1.41
C ASN A 3 9.04 15.93 2.26
N PRO A 4 9.04 14.69 1.75
CA PRO A 4 8.37 13.53 2.34
C PRO A 4 9.34 12.70 3.19
N THR A 5 9.93 13.27 4.23
CA THR A 5 10.78 12.53 5.17
C THR A 5 10.20 12.68 6.57
N THR A 6 10.00 11.54 7.25
CA THR A 6 9.20 11.27 8.48
C THR A 6 7.71 11.01 8.23
N THR A 7 7.38 9.78 7.84
CA THR A 7 6.00 9.26 7.82
C THR A 7 5.98 7.79 8.25
N ASP A 8 6.88 7.38 9.14
CA ASP A 8 7.12 5.97 9.46
C ASP A 8 6.01 5.26 10.26
N ASP A 9 4.95 5.95 10.69
CA ASP A 9 3.92 5.34 11.54
C ASP A 9 2.47 5.51 11.03
N GLN A 10 2.26 6.03 9.81
CA GLN A 10 0.91 6.47 9.42
C GLN A 10 0.03 5.40 8.78
N PHE A 11 0.57 4.25 8.38
CA PHE A 11 -0.24 3.23 7.70
C PHE A 11 -0.06 1.83 8.28
N VAL A 12 -1.19 1.16 8.49
CA VAL A 12 -1.27 -0.29 8.62
C VAL A 12 -1.42 -0.86 7.20
N MET A 13 -0.61 -1.85 6.87
CA MET A 13 -0.60 -2.48 5.56
C MET A 13 -1.08 -3.93 5.66
N GLU A 14 -2.01 -4.33 4.81
CA GLU A 14 -2.59 -5.69 4.79
C GLU A 14 -3.10 -6.03 3.37
N PHE A 15 -3.62 -7.24 3.18
CA PHE A 15 -4.03 -7.78 1.87
C PHE A 15 -2.84 -7.83 0.89
N PRO A 16 -1.84 -8.68 1.18
CA PRO A 16 -0.67 -8.83 0.33
C PRO A 16 -1.06 -9.36 -1.05
N ILE A 17 -0.50 -8.71 -2.07
CA ILE A 17 -0.68 -9.04 -3.49
C ILE A 17 0.71 -9.18 -4.09
N ILE A 18 0.87 -10.18 -4.94
CA ILE A 18 2.06 -10.41 -5.76
C ILE A 18 1.63 -10.81 -7.16
N ASN A 19 2.56 -10.79 -8.10
CA ASN A 19 2.35 -11.41 -9.40
C ASN A 19 2.22 -12.94 -9.22
N GLU A 20 1.11 -13.51 -9.69
CA GLU A 20 0.81 -14.94 -9.49
C GLU A 20 1.84 -15.88 -10.15
N HIS A 21 2.54 -15.41 -11.19
CA HIS A 21 3.64 -16.16 -11.81
C HIS A 21 4.85 -16.35 -10.89
N PHE A 22 4.93 -15.60 -9.78
CA PHE A 22 6.04 -15.60 -8.82
C PHE A 22 5.67 -16.23 -7.47
N ILE A 23 4.53 -16.92 -7.39
CA ILE A 23 4.15 -17.69 -6.20
C ILE A 23 5.20 -18.77 -5.92
N GLY A 24 5.76 -18.76 -4.70
CA GLY A 24 6.80 -19.71 -4.28
C GLY A 24 8.21 -19.38 -4.78
N LEU A 25 8.39 -18.26 -5.48
CA LEU A 25 9.69 -17.75 -5.92
C LEU A 25 10.11 -16.52 -5.11
N LYS A 26 11.38 -16.11 -5.22
CA LYS A 26 11.82 -14.83 -4.67
C LYS A 26 11.14 -13.71 -5.46
N ASN A 27 10.44 -12.81 -4.77
CA ASN A 27 9.75 -11.67 -5.36
C ASN A 27 10.63 -10.42 -5.24
N LYS A 28 10.67 -9.61 -6.29
CA LYS A 28 11.24 -8.25 -6.29
C LYS A 28 10.23 -7.22 -5.80
N PHE A 29 8.95 -7.48 -6.02
CA PHE A 29 7.87 -6.55 -5.71
C PHE A 29 6.78 -7.19 -4.88
N GLY A 30 6.11 -6.38 -4.07
CA GLY A 30 4.88 -6.75 -3.39
C GLY A 30 3.96 -5.55 -3.30
N TYR A 31 2.66 -5.79 -3.20
CA TYR A 31 1.67 -4.72 -3.09
C TYR A 31 0.76 -4.98 -1.90
N GLN A 32 0.36 -3.91 -1.22
CA GLN A 32 -0.50 -4.00 -0.04
C GLN A 32 -1.53 -2.89 -0.05
N GLN A 33 -2.68 -3.13 0.57
CA GLN A 33 -3.68 -2.12 0.81
C GLN A 33 -3.35 -1.35 2.10
N LEU A 34 -3.64 -0.05 2.10
CA LEU A 34 -3.26 0.87 3.16
C LEU A 34 -4.46 1.30 3.99
N VAL A 35 -4.31 1.25 5.31
CA VAL A 35 -5.24 1.87 6.26
C VAL A 35 -4.48 2.92 7.04
N ASP A 36 -5.02 4.13 7.12
CA ASP A 36 -4.44 5.17 7.99
C ASP A 36 -4.51 4.72 9.46
N SER A 37 -3.36 4.65 10.13
CA SER A 37 -3.20 4.14 11.49
C SER A 37 -4.00 4.95 12.51
N GLU A 38 -4.05 6.27 12.36
CA GLU A 38 -4.80 7.15 13.25
C GLU A 38 -6.31 6.97 13.04
N ALA A 39 -6.75 6.90 11.78
CA ALA A 39 -8.13 6.60 11.42
C ALA A 39 -8.55 5.22 11.93
N PHE A 40 -7.68 4.22 11.81
CA PHE A 40 -7.92 2.87 12.30
C PHE A 40 -8.05 2.83 13.82
N SER A 41 -7.10 3.43 14.55
CA SER A 41 -7.12 3.50 16.01
C SER A 41 -8.37 4.23 16.52
N ASN A 42 -8.68 5.39 15.94
CA ASN A 42 -9.88 6.15 16.27
C ASN A 42 -11.17 5.38 15.93
N TYR A 43 -11.16 4.61 14.84
CA TYR A 43 -12.28 3.76 14.45
C TYR A 43 -12.54 2.66 15.49
N ILE A 44 -11.50 1.91 15.88
CA ILE A 44 -11.60 0.86 16.90
C ILE A 44 -12.03 1.42 18.25
N ALA A 45 -11.46 2.56 18.66
CA ALA A 45 -11.78 3.20 19.94
C ALA A 45 -13.23 3.72 19.99
N LYS A 46 -13.80 4.16 18.86
CA LYS A 46 -15.18 4.68 18.79
C LYS A 46 -16.23 3.59 18.50
N ASN A 47 -15.85 2.55 17.77
CA ASN A 47 -16.75 1.48 17.34
C ASN A 47 -16.29 0.14 17.92
N LEU A 48 -16.64 -0.11 19.19
CA LEU A 48 -16.53 -1.43 19.85
C LEU A 48 -17.35 -2.54 19.14
N SER A 49 -18.14 -2.19 18.11
CA SER A 49 -19.07 -3.06 17.38
C SER A 49 -18.62 -3.43 15.95
N GLY A 50 -17.31 -3.51 15.70
CA GLY A 50 -16.73 -4.38 14.66
C GLY A 50 -17.14 -4.16 13.21
N GLY A 51 -17.08 -2.93 12.68
CA GLY A 51 -17.07 -2.79 11.22
C GLY A 51 -15.66 -2.93 10.64
N PHE A 52 -15.60 -3.04 9.31
CA PHE A 52 -14.39 -3.39 8.57
C PHE A 52 -13.42 -2.20 8.43
N ALA A 53 -12.12 -2.50 8.41
CA ALA A 53 -11.09 -1.52 8.09
C ALA A 53 -11.33 -0.93 6.69
N LYS A 54 -11.12 0.39 6.54
CA LYS A 54 -11.30 1.12 5.28
C LYS A 54 -9.95 1.37 4.64
N PHE A 55 -9.71 0.76 3.48
CA PHE A 55 -8.42 0.83 2.81
C PHE A 55 -8.38 2.01 1.84
N GLY A 56 -7.63 3.04 2.19
CA GLY A 56 -7.58 4.34 1.50
C GLY A 56 -6.44 4.47 0.48
N GLY A 57 -5.73 3.40 0.17
CA GLY A 57 -4.66 3.43 -0.82
C GLY A 57 -3.97 2.08 -1.02
N LEU A 58 -2.92 2.11 -1.83
CA LEU A 58 -2.07 0.98 -2.16
C LEU A 58 -0.60 1.36 -1.94
N ALA A 59 0.19 0.41 -1.44
CA ALA A 59 1.64 0.51 -1.39
C ALA A 59 2.26 -0.53 -2.33
N LYS A 60 3.38 -0.15 -2.96
CA LYS A 60 4.27 -1.02 -3.71
C LYS A 60 5.61 -1.07 -2.98
N LEU A 61 6.03 -2.26 -2.60
CA LEU A 61 7.26 -2.54 -1.88
C LEU A 61 8.31 -3.04 -2.86
N HIS A 62 9.53 -2.50 -2.80
CA HIS A 62 10.66 -2.88 -3.64
C HIS A 62 11.67 -3.67 -2.80
N PHE A 63 11.55 -5.00 -2.77
CA PHE A 63 12.34 -5.85 -1.87
C PHE A 63 13.84 -5.90 -2.19
N GLU A 64 14.24 -5.50 -3.40
CA GLU A 64 15.65 -5.44 -3.81
C GLU A 64 16.24 -4.02 -3.79
N GLU A 65 15.42 -2.99 -3.54
CA GLU A 65 15.88 -1.60 -3.43
C GLU A 65 15.85 -1.16 -1.96
N THR A 66 17.03 -0.88 -1.39
CA THR A 66 17.14 -0.27 -0.06
C THR A 66 17.19 1.26 -0.17
N GLN A 67 16.45 1.94 0.71
CA GLN A 67 16.65 3.37 0.97
C GLN A 67 17.65 3.52 2.10
N VAL A 68 18.79 4.12 1.78
CA VAL A 68 19.75 4.55 2.79
C VAL A 68 19.28 5.89 3.34
N GLU A 69 18.61 5.88 4.49
CA GLU A 69 18.41 7.11 5.25
C GLU A 69 19.67 7.38 6.07
N MET A 70 20.42 8.42 5.69
CA MET A 70 21.51 8.90 6.54
C MET A 70 20.91 9.58 7.77
N SER A 71 20.78 8.84 8.86
CA SER A 71 20.46 9.41 10.16
C SER A 71 21.56 10.44 10.54
N LYS A 72 21.14 11.61 11.04
CA LYS A 72 22.07 12.72 11.39
C LYS A 72 22.96 12.42 12.61
N ASP A 73 22.85 11.23 13.19
CA ASP A 73 23.58 10.80 14.39
C ASP A 73 24.22 9.41 14.15
N ASP A 74 25.23 9.35 13.28
CA ASP A 74 26.42 8.45 13.25
C ASP A 74 26.34 6.96 13.70
N LYS A 75 25.18 6.33 13.89
CA LYS A 75 25.07 4.89 14.18
C LYS A 75 23.78 4.31 13.61
N GLU A 76 23.98 3.31 12.75
CA GLU A 76 22.99 2.41 12.15
C GLU A 76 22.36 2.96 10.86
N GLU A 77 22.92 2.48 9.75
CA GLU A 77 22.30 2.48 8.43
C GLU A 77 21.14 1.49 8.50
N GLU A 78 19.91 1.98 8.70
CA GLU A 78 18.73 1.14 8.59
C GLU A 78 18.46 0.89 7.10
N ASP A 79 18.70 -0.34 6.65
CA ASP A 79 18.31 -0.81 5.32
C ASP A 79 16.77 -0.87 5.23
N LEU A 80 16.15 0.28 4.97
CA LEU A 80 14.70 0.36 4.81
C LEU A 80 14.30 -0.06 3.39
N ILE A 81 13.25 -0.86 3.27
CA ILE A 81 12.66 -1.22 1.97
C ILE A 81 12.08 0.04 1.34
N LYS A 82 12.40 0.31 0.07
CA LYS A 82 11.75 1.39 -0.68
C LYS A 82 10.27 1.07 -0.89
N VAL A 83 9.41 2.05 -0.59
CA VAL A 83 7.95 1.95 -0.78
C VAL A 83 7.42 3.09 -1.64
N GLU A 84 6.58 2.77 -2.62
CA GLU A 84 5.81 3.74 -3.41
C GLU A 84 4.33 3.70 -3.00
N TYR A 85 3.71 4.86 -2.78
CA TYR A 85 2.35 4.97 -2.26
C TYR A 85 1.40 5.56 -3.30
N HIS A 86 0.23 4.94 -3.46
CA HIS A 86 -0.90 5.44 -4.23
C HIS A 86 -2.09 5.67 -3.30
N ILE A 87 -2.29 6.90 -2.86
CA ILE A 87 -3.38 7.28 -1.94
C ILE A 87 -4.61 7.66 -2.77
N PHE A 88 -5.75 7.04 -2.46
CA PHE A 88 -7.02 7.34 -3.12
C PHE A 88 -7.53 8.75 -2.76
N PRO A 89 -8.46 9.31 -3.54
CA PRO A 89 -9.17 10.51 -3.13
C PRO A 89 -9.83 10.37 -1.76
N LYS A 90 -10.08 11.50 -1.11
CA LYS A 90 -10.76 11.51 0.19
C LYS A 90 -12.07 10.70 0.14
N ASN A 91 -12.37 9.99 1.24
CA ASN A 91 -13.57 9.16 1.39
C ASN A 91 -13.75 8.09 0.29
N THR A 92 -12.65 7.71 -0.38
CA THR A 92 -12.61 6.66 -1.38
C THR A 92 -11.81 5.48 -0.84
N PHE A 93 -12.40 4.29 -0.86
CA PHE A 93 -11.82 3.11 -0.25
C PHE A 93 -11.94 1.88 -1.15
N CYS A 94 -10.96 0.98 -1.10
CA CYS A 94 -11.06 -0.32 -1.76
C CYS A 94 -11.38 -1.45 -0.75
N SER A 95 -11.88 -2.56 -1.27
CA SER A 95 -12.15 -3.79 -0.50
C SER A 95 -11.28 -4.97 -0.95
N GLY A 96 -10.43 -4.76 -1.94
CA GLY A 96 -9.71 -5.80 -2.65
C GLY A 96 -8.93 -5.21 -3.83
N ALA A 97 -7.80 -5.80 -4.14
CA ALA A 97 -7.02 -5.49 -5.32
C ALA A 97 -6.33 -6.77 -5.83
N ALA A 98 -5.99 -6.79 -7.11
CA ALA A 98 -5.32 -7.92 -7.75
C ALA A 98 -4.26 -7.42 -8.73
N PHE A 99 -3.19 -8.19 -8.90
CA PHE A 99 -2.21 -7.95 -9.95
C PHE A 99 -2.64 -8.67 -11.24
N VAL A 100 -2.64 -7.94 -12.35
CA VAL A 100 -2.93 -8.46 -13.68
C VAL A 100 -1.66 -8.39 -14.52
N PRO A 101 -0.99 -9.53 -14.78
CA PRO A 101 0.22 -9.53 -15.59
C PRO A 101 -0.08 -9.16 -17.05
N LYS A 102 0.80 -8.38 -17.65
CA LYS A 102 0.78 -8.11 -19.08
C LYS A 102 1.20 -9.37 -19.85
N LEU A 103 0.48 -9.69 -20.95
CA LEU A 103 0.70 -10.92 -21.72
C LEU A 103 2.16 -11.10 -22.21
N GLU A 104 2.79 -10.01 -22.62
CA GLU A 104 4.19 -9.97 -23.09
C GLU A 104 5.10 -9.21 -22.10
N GLY A 105 4.80 -9.32 -20.81
CA GLY A 105 5.62 -8.76 -19.74
C GLY A 105 6.98 -9.47 -19.65
N VAL A 106 8.05 -8.70 -19.45
CA VAL A 106 9.43 -9.19 -19.31
C VAL A 106 9.95 -9.11 -17.88
N ASP A 107 9.34 -8.27 -17.03
CA ASP A 107 9.67 -8.14 -15.61
C ASP A 107 8.47 -8.47 -14.70
N GLU A 108 8.75 -8.73 -13.42
CA GLU A 108 7.77 -9.13 -12.41
C GLU A 108 6.64 -8.11 -12.22
N ASP A 109 6.94 -6.82 -12.34
CA ASP A 109 6.01 -5.68 -12.21
C ASP A 109 5.37 -5.25 -13.54
N ASP A 110 5.61 -5.98 -14.64
CA ASP A 110 4.97 -5.68 -15.93
C ASP A 110 3.49 -6.08 -15.94
N GLY A 111 2.65 -5.18 -15.41
CA GLY A 111 1.22 -5.40 -15.30
C GLY A 111 0.50 -4.19 -14.72
N TRP A 112 -0.67 -4.47 -14.15
CA TRP A 112 -1.51 -3.49 -13.47
C TRP A 112 -1.95 -4.01 -12.12
N ILE A 113 -2.06 -3.14 -11.14
CA ILE A 113 -2.90 -3.39 -9.97
C ILE A 113 -4.30 -2.88 -10.31
N VAL A 114 -5.28 -3.76 -10.21
CA VAL A 114 -6.69 -3.42 -10.42
C VAL A 114 -7.41 -3.50 -9.08
N ALA A 115 -8.13 -2.45 -8.72
CA ALA A 115 -8.91 -2.39 -7.50
C ALA A 115 -10.30 -1.79 -7.75
N PHE A 116 -11.33 -2.34 -7.10
CA PHE A 116 -12.60 -1.63 -7.01
C PHE A 116 -12.56 -0.65 -5.86
N THR A 117 -12.84 0.62 -6.16
CA THR A 117 -12.92 1.70 -5.18
C THR A 117 -14.36 2.17 -5.03
N HIS A 118 -14.74 2.56 -3.81
CA HIS A 118 -16.05 3.12 -3.47
C HIS A 118 -15.86 4.48 -2.82
N ASN A 119 -16.49 5.51 -3.40
CA ASN A 119 -16.53 6.85 -2.85
C ASN A 119 -17.80 7.03 -2.01
N GLU A 120 -17.64 7.22 -0.70
CA GLU A 120 -18.77 7.36 0.22
C GLU A 120 -19.46 8.74 0.16
N ASP A 121 -18.78 9.77 -0.38
CA ASP A 121 -19.39 11.11 -0.56
C ASP A 121 -20.41 11.09 -1.71
N THR A 122 -20.10 10.38 -2.81
CA THR A 122 -21.00 10.27 -3.98
C THR A 122 -21.82 8.98 -3.99
N ASN A 123 -21.45 7.99 -3.16
CA ASN A 123 -22.01 6.65 -3.15
C ASN A 123 -21.85 5.93 -4.51
N GLU A 124 -20.73 6.15 -5.18
CA GLU A 124 -20.39 5.55 -6.48
C GLU A 124 -19.16 4.66 -6.37
N SER A 125 -19.09 3.63 -7.23
CA SER A 125 -17.95 2.72 -7.29
C SER A 125 -17.34 2.69 -8.68
N GLN A 126 -16.01 2.58 -8.76
CA GLN A 126 -15.25 2.54 -10.00
C GLN A 126 -14.06 1.57 -9.91
N GLU A 127 -13.63 1.07 -11.07
CA GLU A 127 -12.36 0.37 -11.23
C GLU A 127 -11.22 1.39 -11.26
N SER A 128 -10.18 1.15 -10.46
CA SER A 128 -8.97 1.98 -10.35
C SER A 128 -7.73 1.18 -10.71
#